data_AF-A0A841HJR0-F1
#
_entry.id   AF-A0A841HJR0-F1
#
_cell.length_a   1.000
_cell.length_b   1.000
_cell.length_c   1.000
_cell.angle_alpha   90.00
_cell.angle_beta   90.00
_cell.angle_gamma   90.00
#
_symmetry.space_group_name_H-M   'P 1'
#
loop_
_entity.id
_entity.type
_entity.pdbx_description
1 polymer ?
#
loop_
_entity_poly.entity_id
_entity_poly.type
_entity_poly.pdbx_seq_one_letter_code
_entity_poly.pdbx_strand_id
1 'polypeptide(L)'
;MRSSILLACVCAFLLGPPAIRPAFAAEAYWRCAVGRVVVVTNSSGARCERLLRATLRYEQVLMDFTGLEADTALPPLTLYSLTRDDAKRLIFKPGELEEQKRSRSYTHSKYMPSADDVVAVIVDQPGDEPLQSALFMYGQGMLSSQAARSYPAWYQLGIANLLNGLIMKPDGTVLLNRNPMFMAAVENGKRPTERLDLPKLLEAVPQNLAPADFNELASRAHAWALFGVLTTPERRERYRELAMLMRQRTPAAEAVQEAFGKPLPELQAEFEANRWRTEVSYRLEPPASAPPAIDGPTAIPAADLTVLMDQLKQRATS
;
A
#
# COMPACT_ATOMS: atom_id res chain seq x y z
N MET A 1 -73.90 -1.35 -55.83
CA MET A 1 -73.82 -0.83 -54.44
C MET A 1 -73.41 -1.95 -53.51
N ARG A 2 -72.17 -1.93 -53.02
CA ARG A 2 -71.68 -2.59 -51.79
C ARG A 2 -70.21 -2.18 -51.64
N SER A 3 -70.00 -1.17 -50.81
CA SER A 3 -68.68 -0.70 -50.38
C SER A 3 -68.17 -1.62 -49.29
N SER A 4 -66.96 -2.14 -49.45
CA SER A 4 -66.21 -2.81 -48.39
C SER A 4 -64.94 -2.02 -48.12
N ILE A 5 -64.94 -1.28 -47.01
CA ILE A 5 -63.77 -0.57 -46.46
C ILE A 5 -63.09 -1.55 -45.51
N LEU A 6 -61.88 -1.99 -45.83
CA LEU A 6 -61.01 -2.73 -44.91
C LEU A 6 -60.25 -1.71 -44.05
N LEU A 7 -60.55 -1.71 -42.76
CA LEU A 7 -59.90 -0.91 -41.74
C LEU A 7 -58.61 -1.64 -41.29
N ALA A 8 -57.45 -1.05 -41.57
CA ALA A 8 -56.17 -1.53 -41.05
C ALA A 8 -55.92 -0.92 -39.66
N CYS A 9 -56.01 -1.72 -38.61
CA CYS A 9 -55.53 -1.37 -37.28
C CYS A 9 -53.99 -1.38 -37.27
N VAL A 10 -53.38 -0.20 -37.32
CA VAL A 10 -51.95 -0.01 -37.02
C VAL A 10 -51.81 0.07 -35.50
N CYS A 11 -51.34 -1.00 -34.87
CA CYS A 11 -50.87 -0.97 -33.49
C CYS A 11 -49.55 -0.18 -33.44
N ALA A 12 -49.64 1.10 -33.06
CA ALA A 12 -48.48 1.89 -32.70
C ALA A 12 -47.89 1.38 -31.37
N PHE A 13 -46.87 0.53 -31.46
CA PHE A 13 -45.99 0.26 -30.33
C PHE A 13 -45.16 1.53 -30.05
N LEU A 14 -45.53 2.24 -29.00
CA LEU A 14 -44.69 3.27 -28.38
C LEU A 14 -43.43 2.59 -27.83
N LEU A 15 -42.37 2.56 -28.65
CA LEU A 15 -41.02 2.28 -28.19
C LEU A 15 -40.58 3.46 -27.32
N GLY A 16 -40.83 3.36 -26.02
CA GLY A 16 -40.15 4.20 -25.04
C GLY A 16 -38.63 4.01 -25.18
N PRO A 17 -37.82 5.05 -24.92
CA PRO A 17 -36.37 4.91 -24.93
C PRO A 17 -35.98 3.77 -23.96
N PRO A 18 -35.02 2.92 -24.32
CA PRO A 18 -34.59 1.84 -23.44
C PRO A 18 -34.19 2.45 -22.10
N ALA A 19 -34.87 2.04 -21.04
CA ALA A 19 -34.45 2.36 -19.68
C ALA A 19 -32.99 1.92 -19.55
N ILE A 20 -32.08 2.88 -19.42
CA ILE A 20 -30.69 2.64 -19.10
C ILE A 20 -30.71 2.02 -17.70
N ARG A 21 -30.70 0.69 -17.64
CA ARG A 21 -30.52 -0.03 -16.37
C ARG A 21 -29.16 0.41 -15.81
N PRO A 22 -29.09 0.91 -14.56
CA PRO A 22 -27.79 1.17 -13.95
C PRO A 22 -27.00 -0.13 -13.95
N ALA A 23 -25.80 -0.07 -14.53
CA ALA A 23 -25.04 -1.24 -14.96
C ALA A 23 -24.32 -1.97 -13.82
N PHE A 24 -24.60 -1.69 -12.56
CA PHE A 24 -24.00 -2.41 -11.42
C PHE A 24 -24.95 -3.52 -11.00
N ALA A 25 -24.45 -4.76 -10.91
CA ALA A 25 -25.22 -5.84 -10.33
C ALA A 25 -25.70 -5.43 -8.92
N ALA A 26 -26.80 -6.01 -8.45
CA ALA A 26 -27.52 -5.64 -7.22
C ALA A 26 -26.74 -5.91 -5.89
N GLU A 27 -25.41 -5.91 -5.92
CA GLU A 27 -24.56 -6.09 -4.75
C GLU A 27 -24.37 -4.74 -4.03
N ALA A 28 -24.72 -4.72 -2.75
CA ALA A 28 -24.59 -3.53 -1.93
C ALA A 28 -23.11 -3.20 -1.67
N TYR A 29 -22.71 -1.97 -1.99
CA TYR A 29 -21.43 -1.44 -1.55
C TYR A 29 -21.53 -0.85 -0.15
N TRP A 30 -20.44 -0.96 0.59
CA TRP A 30 -20.29 -0.48 1.96
C TRP A 30 -19.18 0.55 2.02
N ARG A 31 -19.37 1.56 2.86
CA ARG A 31 -18.40 2.62 3.15
C ARG A 31 -18.15 2.73 4.65
N CYS A 32 -16.88 2.88 5.02
CA CYS A 32 -16.43 3.35 6.32
C CYS A 32 -15.43 4.48 6.12
N ALA A 33 -15.37 5.42 7.06
CA ALA A 33 -14.38 6.48 7.04
C ALA A 33 -13.95 6.84 8.45
N VAL A 34 -12.66 7.16 8.62
CA VAL A 34 -12.11 7.80 9.82
C VAL A 34 -11.06 8.80 9.37
N GLY A 35 -11.26 10.07 9.75
CA GLY A 35 -10.40 11.17 9.34
C GLY A 35 -10.27 11.21 7.82
N ARG A 36 -9.04 11.07 7.32
CA ARG A 36 -8.71 11.11 5.89
C ARG A 36 -8.73 9.75 5.18
N VAL A 37 -8.99 8.65 5.90
CA VAL A 37 -9.02 7.30 5.33
C VAL A 37 -10.46 6.88 5.08
N VAL A 38 -10.77 6.59 3.83
CA VAL A 38 -12.06 6.06 3.38
C VAL A 38 -11.85 4.67 2.82
N VAL A 39 -12.71 3.73 3.20
CA VAL A 39 -12.76 2.39 2.62
C VAL A 39 -14.11 2.17 1.96
N VAL A 40 -14.09 1.61 0.75
CA VAL A 40 -15.26 1.25 -0.04
C VAL A 40 -15.13 -0.21 -0.47
N THR A 41 -16.12 -1.05 -0.19
CA THR A 41 -16.09 -2.47 -0.56
C THR A 41 -17.43 -2.98 -1.03
N ASN A 42 -17.42 -3.88 -2.02
CA ASN A 42 -18.62 -4.56 -2.52
C ASN A 42 -18.93 -5.89 -1.79
N SER A 43 -18.31 -6.14 -0.63
CA SER A 43 -18.43 -7.42 0.09
C SER A 43 -19.39 -7.36 1.27
N SER A 44 -19.01 -6.69 2.35
CA SER A 44 -19.84 -6.56 3.56
C SER A 44 -19.36 -5.41 4.43
N GLY A 45 -20.24 -4.91 5.30
CA GLY A 45 -19.88 -3.90 6.30
C GLY A 45 -18.74 -4.36 7.22
N ALA A 46 -18.74 -5.63 7.64
CA ALA A 46 -17.68 -6.21 8.47
C ALA A 46 -16.31 -6.24 7.75
N ARG A 47 -16.28 -6.54 6.44
CA ARG A 47 -15.04 -6.43 5.65
C ARG A 47 -14.61 -4.97 5.55
N CYS A 48 -15.53 -4.05 5.31
CA CYS A 48 -15.26 -2.63 5.22
C CYS A 48 -14.54 -2.11 6.48
N GLU A 49 -15.09 -2.42 7.65
CA GLU A 49 -14.51 -2.04 8.93
C GLU A 49 -13.15 -2.70 9.16
N ARG A 50 -13.00 -4.00 8.86
CA ARG A 50 -11.72 -4.71 9.01
C ARG A 50 -10.62 -4.07 8.14
N LEU A 51 -10.93 -3.77 6.87
CA LEU A 51 -10.00 -3.11 5.96
C LEU A 51 -9.64 -1.70 6.45
N LEU A 52 -10.60 -0.95 6.99
CA LEU A 52 -10.33 0.38 7.56
C LEU A 52 -9.40 0.28 8.77
N ARG A 53 -9.69 -0.62 9.72
CA ARG A 53 -8.84 -0.86 10.90
C ARG A 53 -7.41 -1.26 10.51
N ALA A 54 -7.28 -2.15 9.52
CA ALA A 54 -6.00 -2.58 9.00
C ALA A 54 -5.25 -1.40 8.32
N THR A 55 -5.94 -0.59 7.53
CA THR A 55 -5.33 0.56 6.86
C THR A 55 -4.85 1.60 7.88
N LEU A 56 -5.68 1.94 8.87
CA LEU A 56 -5.30 2.87 9.94
C LEU A 56 -4.11 2.35 10.76
N ARG A 57 -4.07 1.04 11.06
CA ARG A 57 -2.94 0.44 11.75
C ARG A 57 -1.67 0.47 10.91
N TYR A 58 -1.77 0.20 9.61
CA TYR A 58 -0.64 0.34 8.69
C TYR A 58 -0.09 1.77 8.71
N GLU A 59 -0.96 2.78 8.64
CA GLU A 59 -0.54 4.19 8.71
C GLU A 59 0.13 4.55 10.03
N GLN A 60 -0.37 4.03 11.16
CA GLN A 60 0.28 4.23 12.45
C GLN A 60 1.70 3.67 12.46
N VAL A 61 1.93 2.47 11.90
CA VAL A 61 3.28 1.89 11.82
C VAL A 61 4.16 2.68 10.85
N LEU A 62 3.62 3.13 9.71
CA LEU A 62 4.36 3.95 8.76
C LEU A 62 4.77 5.29 9.39
N MET A 63 3.87 5.96 10.10
CA MET A 63 4.15 7.21 10.82
C MET A 63 5.14 6.99 11.95
N ASP A 64 5.03 5.89 12.69
CA ASP A 64 5.96 5.55 13.76
C ASP A 64 7.40 5.44 13.26
N PHE A 65 7.60 4.84 12.08
CA PHE A 65 8.95 4.71 11.50
C PHE A 65 9.45 5.98 10.85
N THR A 66 8.58 6.71 10.16
CA THR A 66 8.99 7.88 9.38
C THR A 66 8.98 9.18 10.19
N GLY A 67 8.25 9.24 11.30
CA GLY A 67 7.94 10.48 12.01
C GLY A 67 7.06 11.43 11.19
N LEU A 68 6.34 10.95 10.17
CA LEU A 68 5.38 11.76 9.42
C LEU A 68 4.12 11.99 10.25
N GLU A 69 3.59 13.21 10.21
CA GLU A 69 2.35 13.58 10.90
C GLU A 69 1.13 13.36 10.01
N ALA A 70 0.07 12.78 10.58
CA ALA A 70 -1.13 12.36 9.84
C ALA A 70 -1.81 13.50 9.08
N ASP A 71 -1.91 14.67 9.70
CA ASP A 71 -2.73 15.79 9.22
C ASP A 71 -1.99 16.73 8.24
N THR A 72 -0.65 16.68 8.23
CA THR A 72 0.16 17.61 7.43
C THR A 72 0.97 16.92 6.33
N ALA A 73 1.26 15.63 6.47
CA ALA A 73 2.17 14.93 5.58
C ALA A 73 1.52 13.84 4.72
N LEU A 74 0.34 13.35 5.12
CA LEU A 74 -0.30 12.22 4.46
C LEU A 74 -1.56 12.70 3.69
N PRO A 75 -1.63 12.56 2.36
CA PRO A 75 -2.81 12.90 1.59
C PRO A 75 -3.98 11.99 1.97
N PRO A 76 -5.23 12.43 1.76
CA PRO A 76 -6.41 11.58 1.86
C PRO A 76 -6.25 10.27 1.08
N LEU A 77 -6.67 9.16 1.69
CA LEU A 77 -6.59 7.82 1.11
C LEU A 77 -8.00 7.26 0.93
N THR A 78 -8.35 6.87 -0.29
CA THR A 78 -9.52 6.03 -0.55
C THR A 78 -9.06 4.63 -0.99
N LEU A 79 -9.42 3.63 -0.20
CA LEU A 79 -9.18 2.22 -0.50
C LEU A 79 -10.45 1.54 -1.03
N TYR A 80 -10.40 1.08 -2.27
CA TYR A 80 -11.47 0.27 -2.86
C TYR A 80 -11.13 -1.22 -2.76
N SER A 81 -12.08 -2.05 -2.33
CA SER A 81 -12.01 -3.51 -2.45
C SER A 81 -13.09 -3.96 -3.43
N LEU A 82 -12.65 -4.36 -4.63
CA LEU A 82 -13.50 -4.69 -5.76
C LEU A 82 -13.45 -6.19 -6.08
N THR A 83 -14.56 -6.72 -6.61
CA THR A 83 -14.51 -8.00 -7.33
C THR A 83 -13.61 -7.87 -8.56
N ARG A 84 -13.14 -9.01 -9.09
CA ARG A 84 -12.41 -9.04 -10.37
C ARG A 84 -13.24 -8.43 -11.52
N ASP A 85 -14.56 -8.64 -11.50
CA ASP A 85 -15.43 -8.17 -12.59
C ASP A 85 -15.67 -6.66 -12.51
N ASP A 86 -15.85 -6.11 -11.31
CA ASP A 86 -15.88 -4.64 -11.14
C ASP A 86 -14.53 -4.03 -11.52
N ALA A 87 -13.41 -4.65 -11.13
CA ALA A 87 -12.09 -4.15 -11.46
C ALA A 87 -11.84 -4.09 -12.99
N LYS A 88 -12.22 -5.14 -13.74
CA LYS A 88 -12.14 -5.16 -15.22
C LYS A 88 -12.91 -4.01 -15.87
N ARG A 89 -14.03 -3.61 -15.28
CA ARG A 89 -14.91 -2.57 -15.83
C ARG A 89 -14.50 -1.16 -15.44
N LEU A 90 -13.93 -1.01 -14.25
CA LEU A 90 -13.69 0.29 -13.64
C LEU A 90 -12.24 0.74 -13.75
N ILE A 91 -11.28 -0.16 -13.51
CA ILE A 91 -9.89 0.25 -13.30
C ILE A 91 -8.88 -0.28 -14.32
N PHE A 92 -9.26 -1.27 -15.13
CA PHE A 92 -8.38 -1.81 -16.17
C PHE A 92 -8.75 -1.30 -17.57
N LYS A 93 -7.75 -0.82 -18.30
CA LYS A 93 -7.83 -0.48 -19.72
C LYS A 93 -7.84 -1.77 -20.55
N PRO A 94 -8.46 -1.80 -21.74
CA PRO A 94 -8.48 -3.00 -22.60
C PRO A 94 -7.08 -3.59 -22.86
N GLY A 95 -6.07 -2.74 -23.07
CA GLY A 95 -4.68 -3.19 -23.25
C GLY A 95 -4.07 -3.88 -22.02
N GLU A 96 -4.37 -3.41 -20.81
CA GLU A 96 -3.91 -4.04 -19.56
C GLU A 96 -4.53 -5.44 -19.39
N LEU A 97 -5.80 -5.60 -19.77
CA LEU A 97 -6.48 -6.91 -19.70
C LEU A 97 -5.89 -7.91 -20.70
N GLU A 98 -5.58 -7.47 -21.92
CA GLU A 98 -4.93 -8.33 -22.92
C GLU A 98 -3.49 -8.69 -22.51
N GLU A 99 -2.77 -7.76 -21.89
CA GLU A 99 -1.45 -8.04 -21.34
C GLU A 99 -1.50 -9.09 -20.23
N GLN A 100 -2.40 -8.94 -19.26
CA GLN A 100 -2.59 -9.93 -18.18
C GLN A 100 -2.92 -11.34 -18.71
N LYS A 101 -3.77 -11.42 -19.75
CA LYS A 101 -4.06 -12.69 -20.43
C LYS A 101 -2.81 -13.29 -21.08
N ARG A 102 -2.01 -12.46 -21.76
CA ARG A 102 -0.80 -12.89 -22.46
C ARG A 102 0.31 -13.33 -21.50
N SER A 103 0.55 -12.57 -20.44
CA SER A 103 1.59 -12.85 -19.44
C SER A 103 1.20 -13.95 -18.45
N ARG A 104 -0.09 -14.32 -18.41
CA ARG A 104 -0.67 -15.16 -17.35
C ARG A 104 -0.43 -14.60 -15.95
N SER A 105 -0.26 -13.29 -15.82
CA SER A 105 -0.15 -12.58 -14.54
C SER A 105 -1.44 -11.80 -14.27
N TYR A 106 -1.92 -11.88 -13.04
CA TYR A 106 -3.11 -11.12 -12.60
C TYR A 106 -2.68 -9.96 -11.71
N THR A 107 -3.26 -8.79 -11.95
CA THR A 107 -3.07 -7.64 -11.08
C THR A 107 -4.03 -7.73 -9.89
N HIS A 108 -3.47 -7.86 -8.68
CA HIS A 108 -4.24 -7.97 -7.43
C HIS A 108 -4.48 -6.63 -6.73
N SER A 109 -3.84 -5.57 -7.21
CA SER A 109 -3.94 -4.25 -6.62
C SER A 109 -3.57 -3.17 -7.64
N LYS A 110 -4.09 -1.94 -7.46
CA LYS A 110 -3.72 -0.78 -8.29
C LYS A 110 -3.56 0.45 -7.41
N TYR A 111 -2.53 1.25 -7.68
CA TYR A 111 -2.23 2.49 -6.97
C TYR A 111 -2.33 3.67 -7.93
N MET A 112 -3.09 4.70 -7.56
CA MET A 112 -3.42 5.85 -8.40
C MET A 112 -3.27 7.15 -7.58
N PRO A 113 -2.04 7.69 -7.47
CA PRO A 113 -1.75 8.91 -6.72
C PRO A 113 -2.14 10.17 -7.49
N SER A 114 -2.64 11.19 -6.80
CA SER A 114 -2.99 12.52 -7.31
C SER A 114 -2.27 13.60 -6.53
N ALA A 115 -2.46 14.87 -6.91
CA ALA A 115 -1.96 15.99 -6.12
C ALA A 115 -2.70 16.13 -4.78
N ASP A 116 -3.99 15.78 -4.75
CA ASP A 116 -4.91 16.07 -3.65
C ASP A 116 -5.30 14.82 -2.85
N ASP A 117 -5.17 13.64 -3.44
CA ASP A 117 -5.61 12.37 -2.85
C ASP A 117 -4.86 11.16 -3.42
N VAL A 118 -5.04 10.03 -2.74
CA VAL A 118 -4.50 8.75 -3.15
C VAL A 118 -5.64 7.75 -3.23
N VAL A 119 -5.70 7.04 -4.37
CA VAL A 119 -6.59 5.89 -4.53
C VAL A 119 -5.77 4.62 -4.57
N ALA A 120 -6.07 3.70 -3.66
CA ALA A 120 -5.57 2.33 -3.68
C ALA A 120 -6.74 1.38 -3.95
N VAL A 121 -6.51 0.37 -4.77
CA VAL A 121 -7.53 -0.62 -5.13
C VAL A 121 -6.99 -2.00 -4.84
N ILE A 122 -7.81 -2.81 -4.18
CA ILE A 122 -7.66 -4.24 -3.98
C ILE A 122 -8.57 -4.93 -4.98
N VAL A 123 -7.99 -5.81 -5.79
CA VAL A 123 -8.70 -6.66 -6.73
C VAL A 123 -8.68 -8.08 -6.17
N ASP A 124 -9.86 -8.68 -6.08
CA ASP A 124 -10.13 -10.07 -5.67
C ASP A 124 -10.58 -10.26 -4.20
N GLN A 125 -11.41 -11.30 -3.98
CA GLN A 125 -12.15 -11.49 -2.73
C GLN A 125 -11.59 -12.53 -1.73
N PRO A 126 -10.85 -13.59 -2.07
CA PRO A 126 -10.31 -14.48 -1.03
C PRO A 126 -8.91 -14.07 -0.60
N GLY A 127 -8.74 -13.82 0.70
CA GLY A 127 -7.43 -13.61 1.36
C GLY A 127 -7.09 -12.15 1.67
N ASP A 128 -6.13 -11.97 2.57
CA ASP A 128 -5.59 -10.66 2.98
C ASP A 128 -4.34 -10.26 2.16
N GLU A 129 -3.79 -11.16 1.33
CA GLU A 129 -2.63 -10.89 0.46
C GLU A 129 -2.85 -9.69 -0.50
N PRO A 130 -4.04 -9.51 -1.11
CA PRO A 130 -4.30 -8.35 -1.97
C PRO A 130 -4.29 -7.00 -1.22
N LEU A 131 -4.65 -6.99 0.07
CA LEU A 131 -4.53 -5.80 0.93
C LEU A 131 -3.06 -5.44 1.15
N GLN A 132 -2.20 -6.43 1.41
CA GLN A 132 -0.77 -6.19 1.63
C GLN A 132 -0.11 -5.56 0.41
N SER A 133 -0.47 -6.02 -0.79
CA SER A 133 0.02 -5.43 -2.04
C SER A 133 -0.44 -3.98 -2.22
N ALA A 134 -1.71 -3.68 -1.94
CA ALA A 134 -2.23 -2.31 -2.00
C ALA A 134 -1.55 -1.38 -0.99
N LEU A 135 -1.36 -1.84 0.25
CA LEU A 135 -0.68 -1.09 1.30
C LEU A 135 0.81 -0.90 1.03
N PHE A 136 1.49 -1.90 0.44
CA PHE A 136 2.89 -1.76 0.01
C PHE A 136 3.05 -0.65 -1.02
N MET A 137 2.23 -0.62 -2.08
CA MET A 137 2.27 0.46 -3.07
C MET A 137 1.91 1.81 -2.46
N TYR A 138 0.96 1.83 -1.52
CA TYR A 138 0.62 3.03 -0.77
C TYR A 138 1.83 3.55 0.02
N GLY A 139 2.50 2.71 0.81
CA GLY A 139 3.70 3.09 1.56
C GLY A 139 4.84 3.57 0.66
N GLN A 140 5.09 2.89 -0.46
CA GLN A 140 6.08 3.35 -1.45
C GLN A 140 5.73 4.70 -2.08
N GLY A 141 4.48 4.87 -2.49
CA GLY A 141 3.98 6.14 -3.03
C GLY A 141 4.09 7.27 -2.01
N MET A 142 3.79 6.98 -0.74
CA MET A 142 3.94 7.92 0.35
C MET A 142 5.40 8.34 0.57
N LEU A 143 6.29 7.36 0.66
CA LEU A 143 7.71 7.57 0.89
C LEU A 143 8.43 8.24 -0.31
N SER A 144 7.86 8.15 -1.51
CA SER A 144 8.38 8.83 -2.71
C SER A 144 7.71 10.18 -3.01
N SER A 145 6.63 10.52 -2.28
CA SER A 145 5.90 11.79 -2.43
C SER A 145 6.73 13.01 -1.99
N GLN A 146 6.29 14.22 -2.35
CA GLN A 146 6.98 15.46 -1.95
C GLN A 146 7.16 15.59 -0.43
N ALA A 147 6.19 15.13 0.36
CA ALA A 147 6.25 15.15 1.82
C ALA A 147 7.40 14.29 2.39
N ALA A 148 7.88 13.32 1.61
CA ALA A 148 8.91 12.36 1.98
C ALA A 148 10.22 12.50 1.19
N ARG A 149 10.36 13.54 0.34
CA ARG A 149 11.59 13.84 -0.43
C ARG A 149 12.84 14.08 0.44
N SER A 150 12.67 14.25 1.75
CA SER A 150 13.77 14.33 2.70
C SER A 150 14.46 12.99 2.96
N TYR A 151 13.82 11.86 2.66
CA TYR A 151 14.45 10.56 2.91
C TYR A 151 15.27 10.09 1.72
N PRO A 152 16.48 9.54 1.93
CA PRO A 152 17.24 8.88 0.89
C PRO A 152 16.56 7.59 0.46
N ALA A 153 16.83 7.15 -0.78
CA ALA A 153 16.11 6.04 -1.37
C ALA A 153 16.29 4.71 -0.63
N TRP A 154 17.47 4.46 -0.07
CA TRP A 154 17.68 3.26 0.75
C TRP A 154 16.75 3.24 1.96
N TYR A 155 16.42 4.39 2.55
CA TYR A 155 15.52 4.45 3.69
C TYR A 155 14.08 4.16 3.25
N GLN A 156 13.65 4.80 2.15
CA GLN A 156 12.32 4.58 1.57
C GLN A 156 12.11 3.11 1.18
N LEU A 157 13.09 2.50 0.50
CA LEU A 157 13.05 1.09 0.12
C LEU A 157 13.11 0.17 1.33
N GLY A 158 13.94 0.50 2.32
CA GLY A 158 14.08 -0.30 3.53
C GLY A 158 12.78 -0.39 4.31
N ILE A 159 12.14 0.75 4.59
CA ILE A 159 10.85 0.80 5.28
C ILE A 159 9.73 0.20 4.43
N ALA A 160 9.63 0.53 3.14
CA ALA A 160 8.56 -0.03 2.30
C ALA A 160 8.64 -1.57 2.22
N ASN A 161 9.84 -2.13 2.07
CA ASN A 161 10.03 -3.58 2.05
C ASN A 161 9.85 -4.23 3.43
N LEU A 162 10.24 -3.55 4.50
CA LEU A 162 9.98 -4.01 5.87
C LEU A 162 8.47 -4.13 6.14
N LEU A 163 7.69 -3.16 5.66
CA LEU A 163 6.24 -3.13 5.79
C LEU A 163 5.53 -4.04 4.79
N ASN A 164 6.25 -4.60 3.82
CA ASN A 164 5.69 -5.52 2.85
C ASN A 164 5.30 -6.84 3.54
N GLY A 165 4.01 -7.15 3.57
CA GLY A 165 3.47 -8.36 4.19
C GLY A 165 3.11 -8.23 5.68
N LEU A 166 3.04 -7.01 6.20
CA LEU A 166 2.57 -6.74 7.56
C LEU A 166 1.24 -7.48 7.84
N ILE A 167 1.23 -8.32 8.89
CA ILE A 167 0.05 -9.03 9.40
C ILE A 167 -0.41 -8.31 10.65
N MET A 168 -1.65 -7.81 10.61
CA MET A 168 -2.27 -7.11 11.73
C MET A 168 -3.19 -8.07 12.45
N LYS A 169 -2.89 -8.35 13.71
CA LYS A 169 -3.74 -9.18 14.56
C LYS A 169 -4.90 -8.38 15.14
N PRO A 170 -6.01 -9.04 15.53
CA PRO A 170 -7.13 -8.37 16.17
C PRO A 170 -6.78 -7.63 17.46
N ASP A 171 -5.76 -8.10 18.20
CA ASP A 171 -5.26 -7.49 19.43
C ASP A 171 -4.38 -6.23 19.17
N GLY A 172 -4.21 -5.83 17.90
CA GLY A 172 -3.37 -4.71 17.51
C GLY A 172 -1.89 -5.05 17.36
N THR A 173 -1.47 -6.26 17.73
CA THR A 173 -0.10 -6.73 17.48
C THR A 173 0.15 -6.77 15.98
N VAL A 174 1.32 -6.27 15.58
CA VAL A 174 1.76 -6.32 14.20
C VAL A 174 2.87 -7.36 14.07
N LEU A 175 2.71 -8.31 13.15
CA LEU A 175 3.78 -9.21 12.73
C LEU A 175 4.28 -8.75 11.36
N LEU A 176 5.58 -8.61 11.21
CA LEU A 176 6.19 -8.35 9.92
C LEU A 176 6.43 -9.67 9.20
N ASN A 177 6.13 -9.71 7.89
CA ASN A 177 6.28 -10.94 7.11
C ASN A 177 7.74 -11.36 7.04
N ARG A 178 7.96 -12.66 7.20
CA ARG A 178 9.22 -13.33 6.84
C ARG A 178 9.22 -13.62 5.35
N ASN A 179 9.06 -12.60 4.51
CA ASN A 179 9.01 -12.83 3.07
C ASN A 179 10.27 -13.62 2.63
N PRO A 180 10.13 -14.85 2.11
CA PRO A 180 11.26 -15.71 1.76
C PRO A 180 12.17 -15.09 0.71
N MET A 181 11.64 -14.23 -0.18
CA MET A 181 12.46 -13.54 -1.19
C MET A 181 13.43 -12.52 -0.58
N PHE A 182 13.17 -12.10 0.66
CA PHE A 182 14.06 -11.22 1.43
C PHE A 182 14.75 -11.93 2.59
N MET A 183 14.51 -13.23 2.77
CA MET A 183 15.49 -14.04 3.48
C MET A 183 16.76 -13.97 2.64
N ALA A 184 17.75 -13.23 3.12
CA ALA A 184 19.07 -13.19 2.51
C ALA A 184 19.46 -14.63 2.21
N ALA A 185 19.52 -14.98 0.91
CA ALA A 185 19.57 -16.35 0.43
C ALA A 185 20.45 -17.22 1.36
N VAL A 186 19.81 -17.93 2.28
CA VAL A 186 20.41 -19.08 2.95
C VAL A 186 20.05 -20.29 2.11
N GLU A 187 19.99 -20.13 0.78
CA GLU A 187 19.94 -21.25 -0.13
C GLU A 187 21.34 -21.87 -0.13
N ASN A 188 21.42 -23.08 0.42
CA ASN A 188 22.57 -23.97 0.33
C ASN A 188 23.83 -23.57 1.13
N GLY A 189 23.67 -22.98 2.31
CA GLY A 189 24.79 -22.79 3.26
C GLY A 189 25.87 -21.79 2.80
N LYS A 190 25.68 -21.14 1.65
CA LYS A 190 26.47 -19.97 1.26
C LYS A 190 25.90 -18.79 2.02
N ARG A 191 26.60 -18.36 3.08
CA ARG A 191 26.38 -17.01 3.64
C ARG A 191 26.42 -16.05 2.45
N PRO A 192 25.52 -15.04 2.37
CA PRO A 192 25.71 -13.94 1.43
C PRO A 192 27.13 -13.41 1.66
N THR A 193 28.05 -13.74 0.76
CA THR A 193 29.49 -13.48 0.93
C THR A 193 29.83 -12.02 0.67
N GLU A 194 28.87 -11.25 0.18
CA GLU A 194 29.04 -9.83 -0.03
C GLU A 194 28.92 -9.09 1.30
N ARG A 195 30.05 -8.54 1.72
CA ARG A 195 30.09 -7.53 2.78
C ARG A 195 29.11 -6.42 2.43
N LEU A 196 28.21 -6.14 3.36
CA LEU A 196 27.21 -5.09 3.22
C LEU A 196 27.86 -3.74 3.53
N ASP A 197 28.44 -3.08 2.53
CA ASP A 197 29.07 -1.76 2.67
C ASP A 197 28.02 -0.68 3.02
N LEU A 198 27.96 -0.28 4.31
CA LEU A 198 27.05 0.75 4.81
C LEU A 198 27.34 2.13 4.21
N PRO A 199 28.58 2.64 4.15
CA PRO A 199 28.87 3.88 3.41
C PRO A 199 28.28 3.89 2.00
N LYS A 200 28.50 2.82 1.21
CA LYS A 200 27.94 2.69 -0.14
C LYS A 200 26.42 2.68 -0.16
N LEU A 201 25.77 2.06 0.83
CA LEU A 201 24.32 2.09 0.99
C LEU A 201 23.81 3.52 1.25
N LEU A 202 24.47 4.26 2.14
CA LEU A 202 24.05 5.59 2.56
C LEU A 202 24.20 6.63 1.44
N GLU A 203 25.15 6.43 0.53
CA GLU A 203 25.42 7.27 -0.64
C GLU A 203 24.59 6.89 -1.89
N ALA A 204 23.81 5.80 -1.83
CA ALA A 204 23.12 5.27 -3.01
C ALA A 204 22.04 6.23 -3.54
N VAL A 205 22.15 6.60 -4.82
CA VAL A 205 21.17 7.41 -5.56
C VAL A 205 20.56 6.54 -6.69
N PRO A 206 19.25 6.21 -6.64
CA PRO A 206 18.65 5.23 -7.57
C PRO A 206 18.74 5.61 -9.04
N GLN A 207 18.77 6.90 -9.35
CA GLN A 207 18.85 7.42 -10.72
C GLN A 207 20.13 7.00 -11.44
N ASN A 208 21.16 6.58 -10.69
CA ASN A 208 22.45 6.17 -11.20
C ASN A 208 22.67 4.65 -11.17
N LEU A 209 21.65 3.86 -10.80
CA LEU A 209 21.77 2.41 -10.63
C LEU A 209 21.23 1.66 -11.85
N ALA A 210 21.94 0.63 -12.30
CA ALA A 210 21.37 -0.32 -13.25
C ALA A 210 20.25 -1.14 -12.57
N PRO A 211 19.31 -1.73 -13.34
CA PRO A 211 18.22 -2.53 -12.75
C PRO A 211 18.69 -3.68 -11.83
N ALA A 212 19.82 -4.32 -12.15
CA ALA A 212 20.42 -5.35 -11.30
C ALA A 212 20.89 -4.77 -9.95
N ASP A 213 21.50 -3.59 -9.97
CA ASP A 213 21.97 -2.88 -8.79
C ASP A 213 20.81 -2.36 -7.92
N PHE A 214 19.63 -2.13 -8.51
CA PHE A 214 18.43 -1.73 -7.78
C PHE A 214 17.91 -2.85 -6.86
N ASN A 215 17.86 -4.09 -7.35
CA ASN A 215 17.44 -5.23 -6.53
C ASN A 215 18.42 -5.47 -5.37
N GLU A 216 19.72 -5.31 -5.66
CA GLU A 216 20.75 -5.36 -4.64
C GLU A 216 20.57 -4.23 -3.61
N LEU A 217 20.36 -2.99 -4.05
CA LEU A 217 20.05 -1.85 -3.17
C LEU A 217 18.83 -2.14 -2.29
N ALA A 218 17.72 -2.62 -2.86
CA ALA A 218 16.50 -2.91 -2.13
C ALA A 218 16.72 -3.98 -1.05
N SER A 219 17.51 -5.02 -1.36
CA SER A 219 17.89 -6.07 -0.41
C SER A 219 18.74 -5.51 0.74
N ARG A 220 19.77 -4.71 0.43
CA ARG A 220 20.65 -4.07 1.43
C ARG A 220 19.88 -3.09 2.32
N ALA A 221 19.03 -2.27 1.71
CA ALA A 221 18.13 -1.33 2.38
C ALA A 221 17.20 -2.03 3.37
N HIS A 222 16.59 -3.15 2.96
CA HIS A 222 15.73 -3.95 3.83
C HIS A 222 16.53 -4.57 4.98
N ALA A 223 17.70 -5.14 4.72
CA ALA A 223 18.56 -5.69 5.78
C ALA A 223 18.94 -4.63 6.83
N TRP A 224 19.25 -3.40 6.37
CA TRP A 224 19.52 -2.28 7.27
C TRP A 224 18.30 -1.88 8.10
N ALA A 225 17.11 -1.83 7.50
CA ALA A 225 15.87 -1.58 8.23
C ALA A 225 15.60 -2.67 9.28
N LEU A 226 15.82 -3.95 8.98
CA LEU A 226 15.71 -5.03 9.96
C LEU A 226 16.68 -4.84 11.14
N PHE A 227 17.94 -4.53 10.86
CA PHE A 227 18.96 -4.27 11.87
C PHE A 227 18.58 -3.08 12.77
N GLY A 228 18.10 -1.99 12.17
CA GLY A 228 17.73 -0.78 12.90
C GLY A 228 16.41 -0.89 13.66
N VAL A 229 15.39 -1.52 13.10
CA VAL A 229 14.01 -1.42 13.62
C VAL A 229 13.60 -2.62 14.48
N LEU A 230 14.10 -3.82 14.16
CA LEU A 230 13.54 -5.07 14.66
C LEU A 230 14.43 -5.83 15.64
N THR A 231 15.57 -5.28 16.01
CA THR A 231 16.53 -5.94 16.91
C THR A 231 16.24 -5.65 18.38
N THR A 232 16.15 -4.37 18.77
CA THR A 232 15.83 -3.94 20.14
C THR A 232 14.88 -2.74 20.15
N PRO A 233 14.11 -2.53 21.25
CA PRO A 233 13.30 -1.31 21.42
C PRO A 233 14.15 -0.04 21.30
N GLU A 234 15.35 -0.03 21.87
CA GLU A 234 16.26 1.12 21.80
C GLU A 234 16.70 1.40 20.36
N ARG A 235 17.08 0.38 19.57
CA ARG A 235 17.43 0.59 18.16
C ARG A 235 16.24 1.11 17.35
N ARG A 236 15.01 0.68 17.66
CA ARG A 236 13.80 1.23 17.04
C ARG A 236 13.66 2.72 17.33
N GLU A 237 13.86 3.16 18.58
CA GLU A 237 13.86 4.58 18.94
C GLU A 237 14.92 5.38 18.18
N ARG A 238 16.14 4.84 18.10
CA ARG A 238 17.25 5.41 17.32
C ARG A 238 16.90 5.50 15.82
N TYR A 239 16.17 4.53 15.29
CA TYR A 239 15.70 4.57 13.90
C TYR A 239 14.64 5.66 13.66
N ARG A 240 13.80 5.98 14.66
CA ARG A 240 12.89 7.13 14.59
C ARG A 240 13.63 8.47 14.65
N GLU A 241 14.64 8.56 15.51
CA GLU A 241 15.53 9.72 15.61
C GLU A 241 16.24 9.98 14.27
N LEU A 242 16.75 8.92 13.63
CA LEU A 242 17.31 8.97 12.29
C LEU A 242 16.32 9.57 11.27
N ALA A 243 15.04 9.17 11.30
CA ALA A 243 14.02 9.73 10.43
C ALA A 243 13.87 11.25 10.61
N MET A 244 13.89 11.73 11.87
CA MET A 244 13.83 13.15 12.19
C MET A 244 15.04 13.92 11.66
N LEU A 245 16.26 13.40 11.84
CA LEU A 245 17.49 14.04 11.35
C LEU A 245 17.49 14.15 9.82
N MET A 246 17.05 13.10 9.11
CA MET A 246 16.93 13.16 7.65
C MET A 246 15.88 14.18 7.18
N ARG A 247 14.76 14.33 7.90
CA ARG A 247 13.79 15.41 7.64
C ARG A 247 14.37 16.80 7.79
N GLN A 248 15.33 16.96 8.71
CA GLN A 248 16.09 18.19 8.92
C GLN A 248 17.22 18.40 7.89
N ARG A 249 17.33 17.49 6.90
CA ARG A 249 18.35 17.48 5.84
C ARG A 249 19.78 17.26 6.35
N THR A 250 19.93 16.64 7.52
CA THR A 250 21.23 16.13 7.97
C THR A 250 21.73 15.09 6.95
N PRO A 251 22.99 15.16 6.47
CA PRO A 251 23.55 14.17 5.57
C PRO A 251 23.41 12.75 6.13
N ALA A 252 23.11 11.76 5.28
CA ALA A 252 22.73 10.41 5.73
C ALA A 252 23.79 9.76 6.64
N ALA A 253 25.07 9.93 6.33
CA ALA A 253 26.19 9.44 7.14
C ALA A 253 26.24 10.08 8.55
N GLU A 254 25.97 11.38 8.63
CA GLU A 254 25.94 12.12 9.90
C GLU A 254 24.69 11.76 10.71
N ALA A 255 23.53 11.72 10.05
CA ALA A 255 22.25 11.35 10.66
C ALA A 255 22.30 9.95 11.28
N VAL A 256 22.94 8.98 10.61
CA VAL A 256 23.12 7.63 11.16
C VAL A 256 24.03 7.64 12.38
N GLN A 257 25.15 8.37 12.33
CA GLN A 257 26.10 8.40 13.46
C GLN A 257 25.48 9.07 14.68
N GLU A 258 24.80 10.20 14.48
CA GLU A 258 24.13 10.95 15.53
C GLU A 258 22.98 10.13 16.14
N ALA A 259 22.09 9.60 15.30
CA ALA A 259 20.96 8.82 15.77
C ALA A 259 21.39 7.57 16.54
N PHE A 260 22.44 6.86 16.12
CA PHE A 260 22.88 5.63 16.80
C PHE A 260 23.97 5.86 17.85
N GLY A 261 24.47 7.09 18.00
CA GLY A 261 25.53 7.46 18.95
C GLY A 261 26.86 6.72 18.71
N LYS A 262 27.15 6.31 17.46
CA LYS A 262 28.30 5.46 17.11
C LYS A 262 28.94 5.87 15.78
N PRO A 263 30.27 5.78 15.64
CA PRO A 263 30.94 5.95 14.36
C PRO A 263 30.48 4.92 13.32
N LEU A 264 30.44 5.31 12.03
CA LEU A 264 30.06 4.39 10.94
C LEU A 264 30.87 3.09 10.90
N PRO A 265 32.21 3.07 11.11
CA PRO A 265 32.97 1.81 11.12
C PRO A 265 32.53 0.83 12.21
N GLU A 266 32.10 1.34 13.37
CA GLU A 266 31.59 0.49 14.45
C GLU A 266 30.21 -0.08 14.11
N LEU A 267 29.31 0.75 13.57
CA LEU A 267 27.99 0.31 13.11
C LEU A 267 28.09 -0.70 11.97
N GLN A 268 29.03 -0.47 11.04
CA GLN A 268 29.37 -1.41 9.98
C GLN A 268 29.80 -2.76 10.56
N ALA A 269 30.71 -2.76 11.55
CA ALA A 269 31.18 -3.98 12.19
C ALA A 269 30.04 -4.73 12.91
N GLU A 270 29.17 -4.01 13.61
CA GLU A 270 27.98 -4.60 14.27
C GLU A 270 26.99 -5.20 13.25
N PHE A 271 26.77 -4.49 12.14
CA PHE A 271 25.89 -4.95 11.07
C PHE A 271 26.47 -6.19 10.36
N GLU A 272 27.77 -6.19 10.05
CA GLU A 272 28.47 -7.31 9.43
C GLU A 272 28.64 -8.52 10.37
N ALA A 273 28.69 -8.30 11.69
CA ALA A 273 28.76 -9.38 12.66
C ALA A 273 27.54 -10.32 12.58
N ASN A 274 26.44 -9.88 11.96
CA ASN A 274 25.23 -10.65 11.64
C ASN A 274 24.55 -11.35 12.83
N ARG A 275 25.02 -11.18 14.07
CA ARG A 275 24.40 -11.70 15.30
C ARG A 275 22.99 -11.16 15.49
N TRP A 276 22.77 -9.93 15.05
CA TRP A 276 21.46 -9.29 15.06
C TRP A 276 20.39 -10.10 14.30
N ARG A 277 20.77 -10.91 13.29
CA ARG A 277 19.81 -11.73 12.51
C ARG A 277 19.10 -12.78 13.34
N THR A 278 19.74 -13.28 14.40
CA THR A 278 19.13 -14.23 15.34
C THR A 278 18.34 -13.55 16.46
N GLU A 279 18.52 -12.24 16.62
CA GLU A 279 17.88 -11.42 17.65
C GLU A 279 16.67 -10.64 17.13
N VAL A 280 16.34 -10.76 15.84
CA VAL A 280 15.24 -10.04 15.20
C VAL A 280 13.89 -10.46 15.78
N SER A 281 13.22 -9.53 16.46
CA SER A 281 11.81 -9.62 16.79
C SER A 281 10.97 -9.03 15.65
N TYR A 282 10.28 -9.92 14.93
CA TYR A 282 9.31 -9.52 13.89
C TYR A 282 7.96 -9.07 14.46
N ARG A 283 7.85 -8.98 15.79
CA ARG A 283 6.67 -8.51 16.49
C ARG A 283 6.86 -7.05 16.89
N LEU A 284 5.97 -6.20 16.42
CA LEU A 284 5.81 -4.84 16.93
C LEU A 284 4.67 -4.84 17.93
N GLU A 285 4.92 -4.25 19.08
CA GLU A 285 3.87 -3.99 20.06
C GLU A 285 2.86 -2.99 19.48
N PRO A 286 1.57 -3.12 19.80
CA PRO A 286 0.56 -2.16 19.39
C PRO A 286 0.96 -0.75 19.88
N PRO A 287 0.78 0.29 19.04
CA PRO A 287 0.79 1.67 19.50
C PRO A 287 -0.05 1.85 20.76
N ALA A 288 0.48 2.61 21.73
CA ALA A 288 -0.18 2.85 23.02
C ALA A 288 -1.51 3.62 22.89
N SER A 289 -1.76 4.27 21.75
CA SER A 289 -3.01 4.98 21.48
C SER A 289 -4.17 4.01 21.23
N ALA A 290 -5.32 4.31 21.84
CA ALA A 290 -6.55 3.62 21.53
C ALA A 290 -6.86 3.76 20.03
N PRO A 291 -7.37 2.71 19.36
CA PRO A 291 -7.80 2.84 17.98
C PRO A 291 -8.90 3.90 17.89
N PRO A 292 -8.89 4.74 16.84
CA PRO A 292 -9.91 5.76 16.67
C PRO A 292 -11.30 5.11 16.59
N ALA A 293 -12.31 5.81 17.08
CA ALA A 293 -13.69 5.40 16.91
C ALA A 293 -14.02 5.39 15.41
N ILE A 294 -14.67 4.31 14.97
CA ILE A 294 -15.11 4.15 13.58
C ILE A 294 -16.61 4.35 13.55
N ASP A 295 -17.08 5.32 12.76
CA ASP A 295 -18.48 5.37 12.39
C ASP A 295 -18.79 4.09 11.59
N GLY A 296 -19.74 3.31 12.10
CA GLY A 296 -20.02 1.97 11.59
C GLY A 296 -20.26 1.92 10.07
N PRO A 297 -20.06 0.75 9.44
CA PRO A 297 -20.24 0.61 8.00
C PRO A 297 -21.62 1.03 7.54
N THR A 298 -21.67 1.89 6.52
CA THR A 298 -22.90 2.36 5.90
C THR A 298 -23.04 1.79 4.50
N ALA A 299 -24.24 1.31 4.15
CA ALA A 299 -24.53 0.92 2.78
C ALA A 299 -24.63 2.17 1.90
N ILE A 300 -23.99 2.13 0.73
CA ILE A 300 -23.98 3.26 -0.21
C ILE A 300 -25.27 3.24 -1.04
N PRO A 301 -26.07 4.31 -1.07
CA PRO A 301 -27.23 4.41 -1.95
C PRO A 301 -26.85 4.26 -3.42
N ALA A 302 -27.71 3.63 -4.24
CA ALA A 302 -27.40 3.33 -5.65
C ALA A 302 -27.05 4.58 -6.49
N ALA A 303 -27.67 5.72 -6.20
CA ALA A 303 -27.36 6.99 -6.86
C ALA A 303 -25.92 7.44 -6.57
N ASP A 304 -25.53 7.44 -5.30
CA ASP A 304 -24.19 7.84 -4.85
C ASP A 304 -23.12 6.84 -5.32
N LEU A 305 -23.46 5.54 -5.35
CA LEU A 305 -22.58 4.50 -5.85
C LEU A 305 -22.22 4.72 -7.33
N THR A 306 -23.19 5.11 -8.15
CA THR A 306 -22.95 5.38 -9.58
C THR A 306 -21.92 6.50 -9.75
N VAL A 307 -22.11 7.61 -9.03
CA VAL A 307 -21.17 8.75 -9.05
C VAL A 307 -19.77 8.32 -8.61
N LEU A 308 -19.68 7.56 -7.51
CA LEU A 308 -18.41 7.09 -6.97
C LEU A 308 -17.65 6.18 -7.94
N MET A 309 -18.36 5.26 -8.60
CA MET A 309 -17.75 4.34 -9.56
C MET A 309 -17.33 5.05 -10.85
N ASP A 310 -18.08 6.06 -11.29
CA ASP A 310 -17.70 6.90 -12.44
C ASP A 310 -16.44 7.72 -12.12
N GLN A 311 -16.34 8.29 -10.92
CA GLN A 311 -15.12 8.98 -10.46
C GLN A 311 -13.92 8.03 -10.43
N LEU A 312 -14.07 6.82 -9.89
CA LEU A 312 -13.01 5.82 -9.88
C LEU A 312 -12.57 5.45 -11.31
N LYS A 313 -13.52 5.31 -12.23
CA LYS A 313 -13.23 5.00 -13.63
C LYS A 313 -12.49 6.14 -14.34
N GLN A 314 -12.90 7.38 -14.10
CA GLN A 314 -12.20 8.56 -14.60
C GLN A 314 -10.76 8.59 -14.07
N ARG A 315 -10.58 8.35 -12.77
CA ARG A 315 -9.27 8.29 -12.12
C ARG A 315 -8.34 7.24 -12.72
N ALA A 316 -8.87 6.07 -13.09
CA ALA A 316 -8.08 5.00 -13.68
C ALA A 316 -7.70 5.25 -15.15
N THR A 317 -8.34 6.23 -15.80
CA THR A 317 -8.14 6.51 -17.23
C THR A 317 -7.33 7.78 -17.50
N SER A 318 -7.34 8.75 -16.58
CA SER A 318 -6.42 9.91 -16.54
C SER A 318 -4.96 9.47 -16.41
#